data_AF-A0A2E5WYK6-F1
#
_entry.id   AF-A0A2E5WYK6-F1
#
_cell.length_a   1.000
_cell.length_b   1.000
_cell.length_c   1.000
_cell.angle_alpha   90.00
_cell.angle_beta   90.00
_cell.angle_gamma   90.00
#
_symmetry.space_group_name_H-M   'P 1'
#
loop_
_entity.id
_entity.type
_entity.pdbx_description
1 polymer ?
#
loop_
_entity_poly.entity_id
_entity_poly.type
_entity_poly.pdbx_seq_one_letter_code
_entity_poly.pdbx_strand_id
1 'polypeptide(L)'
;MKFSTINKACLLWACFCFPTYGKILNYDIAVIKDNYFSLNEVCQTMIKINAPLVEAVSLTKIECMGKLVDAIEFCDKKFSNSPELARALAKDKKLNCQMANRVSVSYLCKKGDEYCKDKEIGCQKLKSRLARNLRISQSSLVAVENGKKLSCYYDSESLESLYKLDR
;
A
#
# COMPACT_ATOMS: atom_id res chain seq x y z
N MET A 1 -30.01 -32.47 -52.93
CA MET A 1 -28.90 -33.26 -52.36
C MET A 1 -27.57 -32.76 -52.89
N LYS A 2 -26.79 -32.05 -52.07
CA LYS A 2 -25.34 -31.88 -52.18
C LYS A 2 -24.81 -31.68 -50.76
N PHE A 3 -24.01 -32.64 -50.31
CA PHE A 3 -23.22 -32.61 -49.06
C PHE A 3 -21.89 -31.88 -49.32
N SER A 4 -21.19 -31.56 -48.21
CA SER A 4 -19.80 -31.03 -48.12
C SER A 4 -19.72 -29.50 -48.04
N THR A 5 -19.02 -28.85 -47.11
CA THR A 5 -17.84 -29.26 -46.32
C THR A 5 -17.78 -28.45 -45.02
N ILE A 6 -17.44 -29.11 -43.92
CA ILE A 6 -17.20 -28.51 -42.59
C ILE A 6 -15.81 -27.85 -42.62
N ASN A 7 -15.74 -26.52 -42.45
CA ASN A 7 -14.47 -25.83 -42.19
C ASN A 7 -14.27 -25.63 -40.68
N LYS A 8 -13.41 -26.49 -40.11
CA LYS A 8 -12.74 -26.28 -38.84
C LYS A 8 -11.59 -25.30 -39.06
N ALA A 9 -11.67 -24.08 -38.54
CA ALA A 9 -10.49 -23.23 -38.36
C ALA A 9 -10.73 -22.17 -37.25
N CYS A 10 -9.73 -22.02 -36.38
CA CYS A 10 -9.58 -21.01 -35.34
C CYS A 10 -10.44 -21.16 -34.07
N LEU A 11 -10.40 -22.35 -33.47
CA LEU A 11 -10.13 -22.44 -32.03
C LEU A 11 -8.69 -21.94 -31.77
N LEU A 12 -8.48 -21.24 -30.65
CA LEU A 12 -7.19 -20.77 -30.11
C LEU A 12 -6.74 -19.35 -30.51
N TRP A 13 -7.53 -18.34 -30.15
CA TRP A 13 -6.97 -17.06 -29.74
C TRP A 13 -7.49 -16.72 -28.35
N ALA A 14 -7.04 -17.51 -27.36
CA ALA A 14 -7.09 -17.08 -25.98
C ALA A 14 -6.18 -15.85 -25.88
N CYS A 15 -6.78 -14.66 -25.96
CA CYS A 15 -6.15 -13.40 -25.59
C CYS A 15 -5.63 -13.52 -24.15
N PHE A 16 -4.36 -13.91 -24.02
CA PHE A 16 -3.53 -13.63 -22.87
C PHE A 16 -3.30 -12.11 -22.81
N CYS A 17 -4.36 -11.35 -22.52
CA CYS A 17 -4.23 -10.02 -21.97
C CYS A 17 -3.76 -10.19 -20.52
N PHE A 18 -2.48 -10.51 -20.32
CA PHE A 18 -1.90 -10.40 -18.99
C PHE A 18 -1.98 -8.93 -18.59
N PRO A 19 -2.79 -8.56 -17.58
CA PRO A 19 -2.78 -7.20 -17.07
C PRO A 19 -1.37 -6.95 -16.52
N THR A 20 -0.64 -6.06 -17.20
CA THR A 20 0.67 -5.66 -16.74
C THR A 20 0.42 -4.61 -15.64
N TYR A 21 0.54 -5.02 -14.37
CA TYR A 21 0.36 -4.13 -13.22
C TYR A 21 1.60 -3.24 -13.01
N GLY A 22 1.41 -1.97 -12.65
CA GLY A 22 2.52 -1.08 -12.29
C GLY A 22 3.32 -1.60 -11.09
N LYS A 23 4.56 -1.14 -10.93
CA LYS A 23 5.51 -1.69 -9.95
C LYS A 23 6.12 -0.57 -9.11
N ILE A 24 6.20 -0.76 -7.80
CA ILE A 24 7.01 0.11 -6.92
C ILE A 24 8.49 -0.11 -7.29
N LEU A 25 9.14 0.96 -7.74
CA LEU A 25 10.56 0.97 -8.07
C LEU A 25 11.43 1.21 -6.84
N ASN A 26 11.03 2.18 -6.03
CA ASN A 26 11.75 2.53 -4.81
C ASN A 26 10.77 2.83 -3.69
N TYR A 27 11.17 2.46 -2.47
CA TYR A 27 10.45 2.72 -1.25
C TYR A 27 11.48 2.97 -0.15
N ASP A 28 11.64 4.24 0.22
CA ASP A 28 12.49 4.65 1.34
C ASP A 28 11.62 5.22 2.46
N ILE A 29 11.96 4.88 3.69
CA ILE A 29 11.24 5.33 4.89
C ILE A 29 12.25 5.71 5.97
N ALA A 30 12.12 6.93 6.49
CA ALA A 30 12.88 7.40 7.64
C ALA A 30 12.11 7.04 8.92
N VAL A 31 12.21 5.77 9.32
CA VAL A 31 11.55 5.24 10.52
C VAL A 31 12.14 5.92 11.75
N ILE A 32 11.27 6.48 12.59
CA ILE A 32 11.66 7.05 13.89
C ILE A 32 11.36 6.08 15.03
N LYS A 33 10.32 5.26 14.89
CA LYS A 33 9.88 4.32 15.92
C LYS A 33 9.07 3.19 15.31
N ASP A 34 9.42 1.96 15.66
CA ASP A 34 8.59 0.78 15.41
C ASP A 34 7.86 0.39 16.70
N ASN A 35 6.56 0.15 16.61
CA ASN A 35 5.76 -0.35 17.74
C ASN A 35 5.23 -1.74 17.39
N TYR A 36 5.70 -2.76 18.11
CA TYR A 36 5.36 -4.15 17.85
C TYR A 36 4.25 -4.64 18.77
N PHE A 37 3.29 -5.36 18.19
CA PHE A 37 2.16 -5.96 18.88
C PHE A 37 2.05 -7.44 18.49
N SER A 38 1.57 -8.28 19.40
CA SER A 38 1.25 -9.66 19.06
C SER A 38 -0.04 -9.71 18.24
N LEU A 39 -0.17 -10.66 17.32
CA LEU A 39 -1.44 -10.83 16.59
C LEU A 39 -2.62 -11.16 17.52
N ASN A 40 -2.35 -11.85 18.63
CA ASN A 40 -3.36 -12.09 19.68
C ASN A 40 -3.90 -10.79 20.27
N GLU A 41 -3.02 -9.85 20.63
CA GLU A 41 -3.43 -8.53 21.13
C GLU A 41 -4.26 -7.77 20.08
N VAL A 42 -3.84 -7.84 18.81
CA VAL A 42 -4.58 -7.21 17.70
C VAL A 42 -5.99 -7.79 17.61
N CYS A 43 -6.12 -9.12 17.55
CA CYS A 43 -7.41 -9.78 17.47
C CYS A 43 -8.28 -9.49 18.70
N GLN A 44 -7.73 -9.56 19.91
CA GLN A 44 -8.46 -9.22 21.13
C GLN A 44 -8.97 -7.77 21.11
N THR A 45 -8.18 -6.84 20.58
CA THR A 45 -8.56 -5.42 20.49
C THR A 45 -9.60 -5.13 19.42
N MET A 46 -9.53 -5.85 18.29
CA MET A 46 -10.32 -5.56 17.10
C MET A 46 -11.64 -6.33 17.07
N ILE A 47 -11.63 -7.61 17.46
CA ILE A 47 -12.83 -8.46 17.46
C ILE A 47 -13.37 -8.75 18.87
N LYS A 48 -12.74 -8.24 19.94
CA LYS A 48 -13.14 -8.40 21.34
C LYS A 48 -13.23 -9.86 21.81
N ILE A 49 -12.48 -10.75 21.17
CA ILE A 49 -12.44 -12.18 21.46
C ILE A 49 -10.98 -12.61 21.60
N ASN A 50 -10.70 -13.47 22.58
CA ASN A 50 -9.43 -14.17 22.64
C ASN A 50 -9.38 -15.20 21.51
N ALA A 51 -8.61 -14.89 20.46
CA ALA A 51 -8.42 -15.77 19.32
C ALA A 51 -7.20 -16.67 19.57
N PRO A 52 -7.36 -17.99 19.83
CA PRO A 52 -6.22 -18.91 19.94
C PRO A 52 -5.57 -19.18 18.58
N LEU A 53 -6.31 -19.01 17.49
CA LEU A 53 -5.84 -19.15 16.11
C LEU A 53 -5.78 -17.77 15.46
N VAL A 54 -4.56 -17.27 15.29
CA VAL A 54 -4.27 -15.99 14.65
C VAL A 54 -3.13 -16.13 13.66
N GLU A 55 -3.25 -15.48 12.52
CA GLU A 55 -2.19 -15.46 11.50
C GLU A 55 -2.20 -14.20 10.66
N ALA A 56 -1.03 -13.82 10.15
CA ALA A 56 -0.90 -12.77 9.14
C ALA A 56 -1.09 -13.40 7.75
N VAL A 57 -2.28 -13.24 7.16
CA VAL A 57 -2.58 -13.75 5.82
C VAL A 57 -1.96 -12.90 4.71
N SER A 58 -1.61 -11.66 5.02
CA SER A 58 -0.80 -10.78 4.16
C SER A 58 -0.13 -9.70 5.01
N LEU A 59 0.74 -8.88 4.39
CA LEU A 59 1.39 -7.75 5.06
C LEU A 59 0.40 -6.74 5.66
N THR A 60 -0.85 -6.70 5.19
CA THR A 60 -1.86 -5.72 5.62
C THR A 60 -3.09 -6.36 6.24
N LYS A 61 -3.19 -7.69 6.30
CA LYS A 61 -4.37 -8.39 6.80
C LYS A 61 -3.99 -9.46 7.80
N ILE A 62 -4.75 -9.52 8.88
CA ILE A 62 -4.60 -10.48 9.97
C ILE A 62 -5.90 -11.26 10.08
N GLU A 63 -5.82 -12.58 10.09
CA GLU A 63 -6.98 -13.44 10.36
C GLU A 63 -7.12 -13.70 11.86
N CYS A 64 -8.31 -13.40 12.36
CA CYS A 64 -8.72 -13.58 13.75
C CYS A 64 -9.94 -14.51 13.79
N MET A 65 -9.72 -15.83 13.73
CA MET A 65 -10.77 -16.86 13.73
C MET A 65 -11.89 -16.62 12.70
N GLY A 66 -11.54 -16.55 11.41
CA GLY A 66 -12.50 -16.33 10.34
C GLY A 66 -12.95 -14.87 10.14
N LYS A 67 -12.42 -13.93 10.92
CA LYS A 67 -12.57 -12.48 10.65
C LYS A 67 -11.24 -11.89 10.17
N LEU A 68 -11.28 -11.21 9.02
CA LEU A 68 -10.13 -10.48 8.49
C LEU A 68 -10.10 -9.06 9.06
N VAL A 69 -9.03 -8.75 9.76
CA VAL A 69 -8.74 -7.44 10.34
C VAL A 69 -7.69 -6.73 9.48
N ASP A 70 -7.90 -5.44 9.20
CA ASP A 70 -6.86 -4.63 8.58
C ASP A 70 -5.80 -4.21 9.61
N ALA A 71 -4.54 -4.47 9.28
CA ALA A 71 -3.41 -4.11 10.11
C ALA A 71 -3.37 -2.59 10.40
N ILE A 72 -3.72 -1.76 9.40
CA ILE A 72 -3.67 -0.30 9.58
C ILE A 72 -4.78 0.19 10.51
N GLU A 73 -5.94 -0.44 10.52
CA GLU A 73 -7.06 -0.04 11.39
C GLU A 73 -6.72 -0.22 12.88
N PHE A 74 -6.00 -1.29 13.23
CA PHE A 74 -5.49 -1.45 14.59
C PHE A 74 -4.51 -0.33 14.96
N CYS A 75 -3.56 -0.02 14.07
CA CYS A 75 -2.58 1.05 14.30
C CYS A 75 -3.27 2.43 14.40
N ASP A 76 -4.22 2.73 13.52
CA ASP A 76 -5.02 3.96 13.55
C ASP A 76 -5.78 4.08 14.88
N LYS A 77 -6.35 2.98 15.40
CA LYS A 77 -7.03 2.97 16.70
C LYS A 77 -6.07 3.17 17.87
N LYS A 78 -4.87 2.58 17.81
CA LYS A 78 -3.86 2.68 18.88
C LYS A 78 -3.17 4.04 18.89
N PHE A 79 -3.02 4.68 17.72
CA PHE A 79 -2.22 5.89 17.50
C PHE A 79 -3.00 6.97 16.74
N SER A 80 -4.28 7.14 17.05
CA SER A 80 -5.21 8.02 16.30
C SER A 80 -4.73 9.46 16.12
N ASN A 81 -3.87 9.93 17.02
CA ASN A 81 -3.37 11.31 17.05
C ASN A 81 -1.87 11.41 16.71
N SER A 82 -1.24 10.34 16.20
CA SER A 82 0.17 10.39 15.82
C SER A 82 0.32 10.85 14.37
N PRO A 83 0.85 12.07 14.11
CA PRO A 83 1.10 12.52 12.75
C PRO A 83 2.20 11.73 12.04
N GLU A 84 2.99 10.94 12.78
CA GLU A 84 4.08 10.14 12.25
C GLU A 84 3.67 8.72 11.83
N LEU A 85 2.43 8.29 12.08
CA LEU A 85 1.99 6.95 11.68
C LEU A 85 2.05 6.80 10.15
N ALA A 86 2.99 5.97 9.70
CA ALA A 86 3.29 5.81 8.28
C ALA A 86 2.58 4.59 7.69
N ARG A 87 2.75 3.42 8.31
CA ARG A 87 2.13 2.18 7.85
C ARG A 87 2.09 1.10 8.92
N ALA A 88 1.36 0.04 8.60
CA ALA A 88 1.25 -1.16 9.39
C ALA A 88 1.77 -2.37 8.59
N LEU A 89 2.58 -3.22 9.22
CA LEU A 89 3.09 -4.44 8.61
C LEU A 89 2.82 -5.64 9.51
N ALA A 90 1.95 -6.54 9.07
CA ALA A 90 1.72 -7.83 9.69
C ALA A 90 2.66 -8.86 9.07
N LYS A 91 3.54 -9.45 9.87
CA LYS A 91 4.42 -10.53 9.43
C LYS A 91 4.66 -11.50 10.58
N ASP A 92 4.71 -12.78 10.22
CA ASP A 92 4.87 -13.87 11.17
C ASP A 92 3.77 -13.81 12.24
N LYS A 93 4.14 -13.67 13.53
CA LYS A 93 3.22 -13.57 14.67
C LYS A 93 3.13 -12.17 15.26
N LYS A 94 3.53 -11.13 14.51
CA LYS A 94 3.57 -9.75 15.01
C LYS A 94 3.01 -8.76 14.00
N LEU A 95 2.46 -7.68 14.54
CA LEU A 95 2.12 -6.46 13.82
C LEU A 95 3.13 -5.38 14.19
N ASN A 96 3.71 -4.71 13.21
CA ASN A 96 4.53 -3.52 13.39
C ASN A 96 3.77 -2.28 12.90
N CYS A 97 3.48 -1.34 13.80
CA CYS A 97 3.03 0.01 13.47
C CYS A 97 4.26 0.93 13.35
N GLN A 98 4.62 1.29 12.12
CA GLN A 98 5.81 2.09 11.83
C GLN A 98 5.49 3.57 11.88
N MET A 99 6.24 4.31 12.69
CA MET A 99 6.25 5.76 12.74
C MET A 99 7.42 6.28 11.92
N ALA A 100 7.20 7.29 11.08
CA ALA A 100 8.23 7.89 10.25
C ALA A 100 8.04 9.40 10.09
N ASN A 101 9.17 10.09 9.95
CA ASN A 101 9.17 11.52 9.61
C ASN A 101 9.08 11.75 8.11
N ARG A 102 9.55 10.80 7.30
CA ARG A 102 9.58 10.91 5.85
C ARG A 102 9.37 9.55 5.19
N VAL A 103 8.60 9.54 4.10
CA VAL A 103 8.43 8.41 3.19
C VAL A 103 8.65 8.91 1.76
N SER A 104 9.44 8.17 0.98
CA SER A 104 9.67 8.43 -0.44
C SER A 104 9.29 7.19 -1.25
N VAL A 105 8.36 7.36 -2.19
CA VAL A 105 7.86 6.27 -3.04
C VAL A 105 8.06 6.64 -4.50
N SER A 106 8.70 5.75 -5.24
CA SER A 106 8.77 5.79 -6.70
C SER A 106 7.96 4.64 -7.28
N TYR A 107 7.02 4.94 -8.16
CA TYR A 107 6.12 3.99 -8.79
C TYR A 107 6.24 4.07 -10.32
N LEU A 108 6.51 2.93 -10.96
CA LEU A 108 6.54 2.81 -12.41
C LEU A 108 5.14 2.50 -12.92
N CYS A 109 4.62 3.45 -13.67
CA CYS A 109 3.32 3.42 -14.29
C CYS A 109 3.34 2.55 -15.54
N LYS A 110 2.28 1.78 -15.74
CA LYS A 110 2.02 1.12 -17.02
C LYS A 110 0.91 1.83 -17.81
N LYS A 111 0.72 1.45 -19.06
CA LYS A 111 -0.30 2.05 -19.92
C LYS A 111 -1.69 1.77 -19.34
N GLY A 112 -2.48 2.82 -19.09
CA GLY A 112 -3.80 2.72 -18.49
C GLY A 112 -3.83 2.71 -16.95
N ASP A 113 -2.68 2.85 -16.30
CA ASP A 113 -2.57 2.84 -14.84
C ASP A 113 -3.23 4.08 -14.20
N GLU A 114 -4.21 3.84 -13.32
CA GLU A 114 -4.95 4.91 -12.66
C GLU A 114 -4.11 5.74 -11.70
N TYR A 115 -3.02 5.20 -11.16
CA TYR A 115 -2.12 5.96 -10.28
C TYR A 115 -1.39 7.06 -11.06
N CYS A 116 -1.37 7.00 -12.39
CA CYS A 116 -0.49 7.83 -13.21
C CYS A 116 -1.23 8.70 -14.23
N LYS A 117 -2.54 8.85 -14.03
CA LYS A 117 -3.35 9.85 -14.73
C LYS A 117 -3.03 11.25 -14.23
N ASP A 118 -2.90 11.38 -12.91
CA ASP A 118 -2.61 12.63 -12.22
C ASP A 118 -1.66 12.36 -11.04
N LYS A 119 -0.69 13.25 -10.83
CA LYS A 119 0.36 13.05 -9.82
C LYS A 119 -0.18 13.17 -8.39
N GLU A 120 -1.12 14.08 -8.14
CA GLU A 120 -1.69 14.29 -6.82
C GLU A 120 -2.62 13.14 -6.46
N ILE A 121 -3.51 12.75 -7.37
CA ILE A 121 -4.42 11.60 -7.18
C ILE A 121 -3.60 10.32 -6.97
N GLY A 122 -2.55 10.11 -7.77
CA GLY A 122 -1.66 8.97 -7.64
C GLY A 122 -1.00 8.87 -6.26
N CYS A 123 -0.38 9.97 -5.82
CA CYS A 123 0.23 10.03 -4.51
C CYS A 123 -0.79 9.90 -3.37
N GLN A 124 -1.99 10.46 -3.50
CA GLN A 124 -3.05 10.28 -2.50
C GLN A 124 -3.48 8.81 -2.38
N LYS A 125 -3.60 8.09 -3.50
CA LYS A 125 -3.90 6.65 -3.47
C LYS A 125 -2.78 5.87 -2.77
N LEU A 126 -1.51 6.16 -3.07
CA LEU A 126 -0.36 5.51 -2.43
C LEU A 126 -0.24 5.85 -0.94
N LYS A 127 -0.56 7.09 -0.55
CA LYS A 127 -0.53 7.57 0.83
C LYS A 127 -1.30 6.66 1.77
N SER A 128 -2.50 6.25 1.37
CA SER A 128 -3.41 5.44 2.20
C SER A 128 -2.80 4.12 2.71
N ARG A 129 -1.77 3.59 2.03
CA ARG A 129 -1.11 2.32 2.36
C ARG A 129 0.33 2.48 2.84
N LEU A 130 1.03 3.52 2.38
CA LEU A 130 2.47 3.66 2.53
C LEU A 130 2.88 4.83 3.42
N ALA A 131 1.99 5.80 3.64
CA ALA A 131 2.29 7.05 4.35
C ALA A 131 1.03 7.65 5.01
N ARG A 132 0.30 6.82 5.77
CA ARG A 132 -1.08 7.03 6.26
C ARG A 132 -1.35 8.46 6.77
N ASN A 133 -0.61 8.92 7.78
CA ASN A 133 -0.82 10.23 8.40
C ASN A 133 0.14 11.31 7.88
N LEU A 134 1.16 10.94 7.08
CA LEU A 134 2.11 11.91 6.54
C LEU A 134 1.47 12.77 5.45
N ARG A 135 1.87 14.03 5.36
CA ARG A 135 1.41 14.97 4.33
C ARG A 135 2.22 14.79 3.06
N ILE A 136 1.60 14.99 1.90
CA ILE A 136 2.35 15.04 0.63
C ILE A 136 3.15 16.34 0.63
N SER A 137 4.48 16.24 0.64
CA SER A 137 5.36 17.41 0.54
C SER A 137 5.74 17.71 -0.90
N GLN A 138 5.91 16.67 -1.73
CA GLN A 138 6.21 16.82 -3.15
C GLN A 138 5.65 15.66 -3.96
N SER A 139 5.20 15.96 -5.18
CA SER A 139 4.80 14.97 -6.17
C SER A 139 5.36 15.31 -7.54
N SER A 140 5.78 14.29 -8.30
CA SER A 140 6.22 14.46 -9.68
C SER A 140 5.81 13.27 -10.55
N LEU A 141 5.55 13.54 -11.82
CA LEU A 141 5.21 12.53 -12.82
C LEU A 141 6.05 12.79 -14.06
N VAL A 142 7.01 11.90 -14.33
CA VAL A 142 8.03 12.10 -15.37
C VAL A 142 7.93 10.99 -16.40
N ALA A 143 8.03 11.31 -17.69
CA ALA A 143 8.10 10.32 -18.75
C ALA A 143 9.45 9.59 -18.72
N VAL A 144 9.43 8.27 -18.88
CA VAL A 144 10.62 7.40 -18.94
C VAL A 144 10.50 6.48 -20.15
N GLU A 145 11.60 5.87 -20.61
CA GLU A 145 11.64 5.06 -21.83
C GLU A 145 10.50 4.04 -21.96
N ASN A 146 10.05 3.47 -20.84
CA ASN A 146 9.01 2.43 -20.79
C ASN A 146 7.72 2.85 -20.05
N GLY A 147 7.42 4.15 -19.96
CA GLY A 147 6.16 4.63 -19.38
C GLY A 147 6.28 5.97 -18.66
N LYS A 148 5.63 6.07 -17.50
CA LYS A 148 5.75 7.22 -16.61
C LYS A 148 6.25 6.76 -15.26
N LYS A 149 6.98 7.61 -14.56
CA LYS A 149 7.41 7.40 -13.17
C LYS A 149 6.71 8.43 -12.31
N LEU A 150 5.89 7.96 -11.38
CA LEU A 150 5.31 8.76 -10.31
C LEU A 150 6.25 8.72 -9.11
N SER A 151 6.67 9.89 -8.63
CA SER A 151 7.44 10.01 -7.39
C SER A 151 6.62 10.81 -6.37
N CYS A 152 6.51 10.28 -5.16
CA CYS A 152 5.75 10.86 -4.07
C CYS A 152 6.63 10.96 -2.83
N TYR A 153 6.67 12.15 -2.24
CA TYR A 153 7.39 12.44 -1.02
C TYR A 153 6.37 12.85 0.04
N TYR A 154 6.50 12.24 1.21
CA TYR A 154 5.61 12.47 2.33
C TYR A 154 6.43 12.85 3.56
N ASP A 155 5.98 13.85 4.30
CA ASP A 155 6.61 14.34 5.51
C ASP A 155 5.60 14.39 6.66
N SER A 156 6.06 14.13 7.88
CA SER A 156 5.25 14.33 9.09
C SER A 156 5.09 15.82 9.39
N GLU A 157 3.98 16.16 10.08
CA GLU A 157 3.75 17.54 10.52
C GLU A 157 4.83 18.03 11.50
N SER A 158 5.35 17.12 12.33
CA SER A 158 6.46 17.39 13.24
C SER A 158 7.72 17.81 12.49
N LEU A 159 8.07 17.14 11.38
CA LEU A 159 9.20 17.54 10.54
C LEU A 159 8.96 18.89 9.83
N GLU A 160 7.75 19.15 9.36
CA GLU A 160 7.37 20.42 8.72
C GLU A 160 7.54 21.62 9.68
N SER A 161 7.18 21.45 10.95
CA SER A 161 7.32 22.50 11.96
C SER A 161 8.79 22.86 12.26
N LEU A 162 9.70 21.89 12.23
CA LEU A 162 11.14 22.14 12.41
C LEU A 162 11.69 23.00 11.27
N TYR A 163 11.34 22.68 10.01
CA TYR A 163 11.79 23.47 8.86
C TYR A 163 11.24 24.91 8.81
N LYS A 164 10.13 25.18 9.52
CA LYS A 164 9.56 26.53 9.65
C LYS A 164 10.24 27.37 10.72
N LEU A 165 10.95 26.75 11.67
CA LEU A 165 11.69 27.45 12.72
C LEU A 165 13.09 27.90 12.26
N ASP A 166 13.63 27.26 11.23
CA ASP A 166 14.96 27.55 10.67
C ASP A 166 14.94 28.60 9.52
N ARG A 167 13.80 29.26 9.26
CA ARG A 167 13.67 30.37 8.29
C ARG A 167 13.24 31.65 8.98
#